data_AF-A0A0M9UK92-F1
#
_entry.id   AF-A0A0M9UK92-F1
#
_cell.length_a   1.000
_cell.length_b   1.000
_cell.length_c   1.000
_cell.angle_alpha   90.00
_cell.angle_beta   90.00
_cell.angle_gamma   90.00
#
_symmetry.space_group_name_H-M   'P 1'
#
loop_
_entity.id
_entity.type
_entity.pdbx_description
1 polymer ?
#
loop_
_entity_poly.entity_id
_entity_poly.type
_entity_poly.pdbx_seq_one_letter_code
_entity_poly.pdbx_strand_id
1 'polypeptide(L)'
;MDGFTGFKTATQDALPHAITVMDPFHVVRLAGDALDDCRRRVQQQLHKRRGRKDDPLYKTRRTLHTGTSLLTDRQCDRLSALFTAEQHIAVEAAWEVYQATVEAYREPDRTRARQRMEKIIAALGKNVPDALPELAKLGRTLTKRATDVLAFFDRPGTSNGPTEAINGRLEHLRGSALGFRNLVHYIARSLLEAGGFRPLLHP
;
A
#
# COMPACT_ATOMS: atom_id res chain seq x y z
N MET A 1 8.46 6.89 5.55
CA MET A 1 9.39 5.76 5.31
C MET A 1 8.63 4.54 4.80
N ASP A 2 9.26 3.75 3.93
CA ASP A 2 8.75 2.43 3.52
C ASP A 2 8.66 1.49 4.74
N GLY A 3 7.83 0.46 4.65
CA GLY A 3 7.66 -0.61 5.63
C GLY A 3 8.88 -1.52 5.80
N PHE A 4 9.98 -1.29 5.07
CA PHE A 4 11.22 -2.06 5.21
C PHE A 4 11.81 -1.96 6.62
N THR A 5 12.20 -3.10 7.20
CA THR A 5 12.66 -3.16 8.60
C THR A 5 14.04 -2.50 8.78
N GLY A 6 14.92 -2.58 7.78
CA GLY A 6 16.26 -1.99 7.87
C GLY A 6 16.24 -0.47 8.05
N PHE A 7 15.30 0.24 7.42
CA PHE A 7 15.14 1.68 7.65
C PHE A 7 14.75 1.99 9.09
N LYS A 8 13.89 1.17 9.70
CA LYS A 8 13.46 1.38 11.09
C LYS A 8 14.65 1.20 12.04
N THR A 9 15.39 0.10 11.91
CA THR A 9 16.57 -0.17 12.73
C THR A 9 17.63 0.93 12.59
N ALA A 10 18.01 1.28 11.36
CA ALA A 10 18.99 2.33 11.11
C ALA A 10 18.54 3.70 11.65
N THR A 11 17.24 4.02 11.57
CA THR A 11 16.72 5.29 12.13
C THR A 11 16.79 5.29 13.65
N GLN A 12 16.46 4.18 14.31
CA GLN A 12 16.55 4.07 15.77
C GLN A 12 17.99 4.21 16.27
N ASP A 13 18.94 3.63 15.54
CA ASP A 13 20.36 3.66 15.91
C ASP A 13 21.01 5.02 15.65
N ALA A 14 20.76 5.61 14.48
CA ALA A 14 21.43 6.84 14.03
C ALA A 14 20.69 8.13 14.41
N LEU A 15 19.37 8.07 14.58
CA LEU A 15 18.49 9.23 14.81
C LEU A 15 17.47 8.93 15.93
N PRO A 16 17.93 8.69 17.18
CA PRO A 16 17.08 8.17 18.26
C PRO A 16 15.92 9.10 18.66
N HIS A 17 16.01 10.39 18.32
CA HIS A 17 14.98 11.39 18.59
C HIS A 17 14.02 11.63 17.42
N ALA A 18 14.27 11.02 16.26
CA ALA A 18 13.40 11.16 15.09
C ALA A 18 12.14 10.30 15.26
N ILE A 19 10.99 10.89 14.94
CA ILE A 19 9.72 10.15 14.92
C ILE A 19 9.56 9.48 13.57
N THR A 20 9.52 8.16 13.60
CA THR A 20 9.34 7.32 12.43
C THR A 20 7.89 7.38 11.95
N VAL A 21 7.68 7.85 10.74
CA VAL A 21 6.36 7.86 10.08
C VAL A 21 6.38 6.86 8.92
N MET A 22 5.44 5.91 8.93
CA MET A 22 5.22 5.03 7.79
C MET A 22 4.41 5.77 6.73
N ASP A 23 4.88 5.76 5.49
CA ASP A 23 4.22 6.53 4.43
C ASP A 23 2.87 5.88 4.04
N PRO A 24 1.79 6.68 3.89
CA PRO A 24 0.44 6.18 3.59
C PRO A 24 0.36 5.27 2.37
N PHE A 25 1.16 5.53 1.33
CA PHE A 25 1.19 4.71 0.12
C PHE A 25 1.54 3.26 0.46
N HIS A 26 2.52 3.04 1.32
CA HIS A 26 2.93 1.68 1.70
C HIS A 26 1.89 0.99 2.57
N VAL A 27 1.19 1.75 3.44
CA VAL A 27 0.11 1.19 4.26
C VAL A 27 -1.09 0.78 3.39
N VAL A 28 -1.51 1.65 2.47
CA VAL A 28 -2.58 1.34 1.51
C VAL A 28 -2.18 0.18 0.60
N ARG A 29 -0.91 0.13 0.16
CA ARG A 29 -0.38 -0.98 -0.63
C ARG A 29 -0.44 -2.31 0.12
N LEU A 30 -0.07 -2.34 1.41
CA LEU A 30 -0.19 -3.56 2.22
C LEU A 30 -1.64 -4.08 2.28
N ALA A 31 -2.61 -3.19 2.45
CA ALA A 31 -4.02 -3.56 2.43
C ALA A 31 -4.48 -4.03 1.04
N GLY A 32 -4.03 -3.35 -0.02
CA GLY A 32 -4.31 -3.73 -1.41
C GLY A 32 -3.72 -5.08 -1.79
N ASP A 33 -2.49 -5.38 -1.35
CA ASP A 33 -1.84 -6.67 -1.56
C ASP A 33 -2.60 -7.79 -0.84
N ALA A 34 -3.07 -7.55 0.40
CA ALA A 34 -3.89 -8.51 1.14
C ALA A 34 -5.23 -8.80 0.44
N LEU A 35 -5.91 -7.78 -0.09
CA LEU A 35 -7.10 -7.93 -0.92
C LEU A 35 -6.81 -8.76 -2.17
N ASP A 36 -5.72 -8.47 -2.86
CA ASP A 36 -5.34 -9.17 -4.09
C ASP A 36 -4.95 -10.63 -3.84
N ASP A 37 -4.24 -10.93 -2.76
CA ASP A 37 -3.92 -12.28 -2.31
C ASP A 37 -5.20 -13.06 -1.98
N CYS A 38 -6.11 -12.47 -1.19
CA CYS A 38 -7.40 -13.09 -0.82
C CYS A 38 -8.21 -13.42 -2.09
N ARG A 39 -8.37 -12.43 -2.97
CA ARG A 39 -9.08 -12.57 -4.24
C ARG A 39 -8.48 -13.68 -5.11
N ARG A 40 -7.14 -13.76 -5.20
CA ARG A 40 -6.46 -14.82 -5.94
C ARG A 40 -6.69 -16.19 -5.32
N ARG A 41 -6.59 -16.32 -3.99
CA ARG A 41 -6.82 -17.56 -3.26
C ARG A 41 -8.25 -18.07 -3.47
N VAL A 42 -9.26 -17.24 -3.20
CA VAL A 42 -10.68 -17.61 -3.36
C VAL A 42 -10.96 -18.04 -4.79
N GLN A 43 -10.48 -17.29 -5.78
CA GLN A 43 -10.65 -17.62 -7.19
C GLN A 43 -9.97 -18.96 -7.57
N GLN A 44 -8.79 -19.26 -7.03
CA GLN A 44 -8.14 -20.56 -7.22
C GLN A 44 -8.91 -21.69 -6.54
N GLN A 45 -9.46 -21.46 -5.35
CA GLN A 45 -10.28 -22.44 -4.64
C GLN A 45 -11.57 -22.77 -5.40
N LEU A 46 -12.21 -21.77 -5.99
CA LEU A 46 -13.45 -21.92 -6.76
C LEU A 46 -13.24 -22.57 -8.12
N HIS A 47 -12.22 -22.15 -8.86
CA HIS A 47 -12.02 -22.61 -10.24
C HIS A 47 -10.99 -23.73 -10.38
N LYS A 48 -10.25 -24.06 -9.32
CA LYS A 48 -9.11 -25.01 -9.33
C LYS A 48 -8.01 -24.63 -10.34
N ARG A 49 -7.94 -23.34 -10.70
CA ARG A 49 -6.94 -22.77 -11.63
C ARG A 49 -6.74 -21.28 -11.35
N ARG A 50 -5.73 -20.69 -11.98
CA ARG A 50 -5.58 -19.23 -12.03
C ARG A 50 -6.81 -18.59 -12.69
N GLY A 51 -7.14 -17.37 -12.23
CA GLY A 51 -8.23 -16.58 -12.80
C GLY A 51 -8.02 -16.20 -14.25
N ARG A 52 -9.14 -16.07 -14.96
CA ARG A 52 -9.24 -15.72 -16.37
C ARG A 52 -10.18 -14.54 -16.55
N LYS A 53 -10.11 -13.93 -17.74
CA LYS A 53 -10.90 -12.75 -18.11
C LYS A 53 -12.38 -12.88 -17.84
N ASP A 54 -12.93 -14.10 -17.85
CA ASP A 54 -14.37 -14.36 -17.71
C ASP A 54 -14.82 -14.58 -16.27
N ASP A 55 -13.89 -14.81 -15.34
CA ASP A 55 -14.21 -15.07 -13.94
C ASP A 55 -14.64 -13.77 -13.23
N PRO A 56 -15.70 -13.80 -12.40
CA PRO A 56 -16.22 -12.60 -11.73
C PRO A 56 -15.15 -11.82 -10.95
N LEU A 57 -14.38 -12.51 -10.09
CA LEU A 57 -13.30 -11.92 -9.29
C LEU A 57 -12.13 -11.38 -10.13
N TYR A 58 -11.91 -11.92 -11.33
CA TYR A 58 -10.89 -11.39 -12.23
C TYR A 58 -11.40 -10.13 -12.93
N LYS A 59 -12.66 -10.13 -13.39
CA LYS A 59 -13.31 -8.99 -14.04
C LYS A 59 -13.34 -7.76 -13.15
N THR A 60 -13.64 -7.93 -11.87
CA THR A 60 -13.81 -6.81 -10.91
C THR A 60 -12.51 -6.36 -10.26
N ARG A 61 -11.36 -7.00 -10.53
CA ARG A 61 -10.07 -6.73 -9.86
C ARG A 61 -9.68 -5.25 -9.79
N ARG A 62 -9.95 -4.46 -10.83
CA ARG A 62 -9.64 -3.02 -10.83
C ARG A 62 -10.67 -2.23 -10.03
N THR A 63 -11.95 -2.57 -10.19
CA THR A 63 -13.06 -1.93 -9.45
C THR A 63 -12.93 -2.14 -7.95
N LEU A 64 -12.44 -3.31 -7.50
CA LEU A 64 -12.15 -3.58 -6.10
C LEU A 64 -11.13 -2.60 -5.49
N HIS A 65 -10.16 -2.12 -6.28
CA HIS A 65 -9.15 -1.16 -5.83
C HIS A 65 -9.58 0.30 -5.94
N THR A 66 -10.66 0.59 -6.66
CA THR A 66 -11.19 1.95 -6.77
C THR A 66 -11.81 2.35 -5.43
N GLY A 67 -11.42 3.52 -4.91
CA GLY A 67 -12.01 4.06 -3.69
C GLY A 67 -13.52 4.22 -3.82
N THR A 68 -14.29 3.83 -2.80
CA THR A 68 -15.77 3.88 -2.77
C THR A 68 -16.35 5.19 -3.29
N SER A 69 -15.78 6.33 -2.87
CA SER A 69 -16.19 7.68 -3.29
C SER A 69 -15.95 8.01 -4.77
N LEU A 70 -15.25 7.15 -5.51
CA LEU A 70 -14.88 7.32 -6.92
C LEU A 70 -15.53 6.27 -7.82
N LEU A 71 -16.34 5.37 -7.25
CA LEU A 71 -17.08 4.38 -8.02
C LEU A 71 -18.24 5.05 -8.74
N THR A 72 -18.52 4.62 -9.96
CA THR A 72 -19.77 4.95 -10.64
C THR A 72 -20.89 4.03 -10.18
N ASP A 73 -22.15 4.44 -10.35
CA ASP A 73 -23.31 3.61 -9.97
C ASP A 73 -23.23 2.20 -10.56
N ARG A 74 -22.87 2.10 -11.86
CA ARG A 74 -22.67 0.81 -12.54
C ARG A 74 -21.56 -0.04 -11.92
N GLN A 75 -20.55 0.57 -11.33
CA GLN A 75 -19.48 -0.14 -10.62
C GLN A 75 -19.93 -0.58 -9.23
N CYS A 76 -20.69 0.27 -8.52
CA CYS A 76 -21.33 -0.08 -7.26
C CYS A 76 -22.25 -1.30 -7.44
N ASP A 77 -23.19 -1.24 -8.39
CA ASP A 77 -24.12 -2.34 -8.70
C ASP A 77 -23.38 -3.66 -8.99
N ARG A 78 -22.25 -3.56 -9.73
CA ARG A 78 -21.42 -4.72 -10.04
C ARG A 78 -20.76 -5.33 -8.81
N LEU A 79 -20.29 -4.51 -7.87
CA LEU A 79 -19.73 -5.00 -6.62
C LEU A 79 -20.81 -5.59 -5.71
N SER A 80 -21.96 -4.93 -5.59
CA SER A 80 -23.11 -5.44 -4.83
C SER A 80 -23.56 -6.81 -5.35
N ALA A 81 -23.68 -6.96 -6.68
CA ALA A 81 -24.00 -8.25 -7.30
C ALA A 81 -22.89 -9.29 -7.11
N LEU A 82 -21.61 -8.89 -7.14
CA LEU A 82 -20.48 -9.79 -6.89
C LEU A 82 -20.54 -10.38 -5.47
N PHE A 83 -20.84 -9.55 -4.47
CA PHE A 83 -20.82 -9.93 -3.07
C PHE A 83 -22.10 -10.62 -2.58
N THR A 84 -23.15 -10.69 -3.40
CA THR A 84 -24.34 -11.51 -3.10
C THR A 84 -24.00 -13.01 -2.98
N ALA A 85 -22.89 -13.46 -3.57
CA ALA A 85 -22.48 -14.85 -3.54
C ALA A 85 -21.63 -15.18 -2.31
N GLU A 86 -22.09 -16.10 -1.45
CA GLU A 86 -21.41 -16.47 -0.20
C GLU A 86 -19.95 -16.89 -0.39
N GLN A 87 -19.61 -17.50 -1.53
CA GLN A 87 -18.23 -17.85 -1.84
C GLN A 87 -17.26 -16.66 -1.91
N HIS A 88 -17.76 -15.42 -2.00
CA HIS A 88 -16.95 -14.21 -2.08
C HIS A 88 -16.84 -13.46 -0.75
N ILE A 89 -17.44 -13.96 0.35
CA ILE A 89 -17.47 -13.27 1.66
C ILE A 89 -16.08 -12.90 2.17
N ALA A 90 -15.07 -13.76 1.95
CA ALA A 90 -13.70 -13.49 2.34
C ALA A 90 -13.07 -12.34 1.53
N VAL A 91 -13.46 -12.19 0.26
CA VAL A 91 -13.00 -11.10 -0.60
C VAL A 91 -13.70 -9.80 -0.23
N GLU A 92 -15.00 -9.85 0.11
CA GLU A 92 -15.77 -8.71 0.60
C GLU A 92 -15.14 -8.14 1.88
N ALA A 93 -14.88 -8.98 2.89
CA ALA A 93 -14.24 -8.53 4.13
C ALA A 93 -12.85 -7.91 3.87
N ALA A 94 -12.06 -8.48 2.96
CA ALA A 94 -10.76 -7.90 2.60
C ALA A 94 -10.90 -6.57 1.84
N TRP A 95 -11.94 -6.44 1.02
CA TRP A 95 -12.26 -5.22 0.30
C TRP A 95 -12.69 -4.11 1.25
N GLU A 96 -13.57 -4.41 2.22
CA GLU A 96 -13.98 -3.46 3.25
C GLU A 96 -12.80 -2.92 4.05
N VAL A 97 -11.87 -3.79 4.47
CA VAL A 97 -10.65 -3.36 5.18
C VAL A 97 -9.77 -2.46 4.31
N TYR A 98 -9.62 -2.79 3.03
CA TYR A 98 -8.89 -1.95 2.08
C TYR A 98 -9.56 -0.56 1.94
N GLN A 99 -10.87 -0.52 1.73
CA GLN A 99 -11.63 0.73 1.59
C GLN A 99 -11.57 1.56 2.88
N ALA A 100 -11.76 0.96 4.05
CA ALA A 100 -11.65 1.63 5.34
C ALA A 100 -10.25 2.23 5.56
N THR A 101 -9.20 1.54 5.10
CA THR A 101 -7.81 2.03 5.14
C THR A 101 -7.64 3.27 4.25
N VAL A 102 -8.16 3.22 3.02
CA VAL A 102 -8.14 4.36 2.08
C VAL A 102 -8.92 5.55 2.64
N GLU A 103 -10.12 5.30 3.18
CA GLU A 103 -10.98 6.33 3.77
C GLU A 103 -10.34 6.97 5.00
N ALA A 104 -9.66 6.21 5.85
CA ALA A 104 -8.94 6.76 7.00
C ALA A 104 -7.87 7.78 6.57
N TYR A 105 -7.14 7.54 5.46
CA TYR A 105 -6.17 8.52 4.95
C TYR A 105 -6.78 9.70 4.19
N ARG A 106 -8.00 9.53 3.64
CA ARG A 106 -8.75 10.59 2.95
C ARG A 106 -9.58 11.46 3.90
N GLU A 107 -9.82 11.01 5.12
CA GLU A 107 -10.58 11.74 6.14
C GLU A 107 -9.88 13.10 6.44
N PRO A 108 -10.57 14.24 6.22
CA PRO A 108 -9.99 15.56 6.44
C PRO A 108 -9.73 15.86 7.92
N ASP A 109 -10.59 15.35 8.82
CA ASP A 109 -10.40 15.51 10.26
C ASP A 109 -9.37 14.50 10.78
N ARG A 110 -8.22 15.00 11.27
CA ARG A 110 -7.10 14.16 11.68
C ARG A 110 -7.38 13.31 12.92
N THR A 111 -8.18 13.83 13.85
CA THR A 111 -8.57 13.09 15.04
C THR A 111 -9.46 11.92 14.65
N ARG A 112 -10.44 12.15 13.76
CA ARG A 112 -11.29 11.08 13.22
C ARG A 112 -10.50 10.09 12.37
N ALA A 113 -9.59 10.57 11.53
CA ALA A 113 -8.72 9.76 10.69
C ALA A 113 -7.87 8.78 11.53
N ARG A 114 -7.22 9.31 12.58
CA ARG A 114 -6.44 8.53 13.55
C ARG A 114 -7.30 7.48 14.24
N GLN A 115 -8.47 7.86 14.75
CA GLN A 115 -9.41 6.93 15.40
C GLN A 115 -9.88 5.82 14.46
N ARG A 116 -10.17 6.13 13.18
CA ARG A 116 -10.51 5.13 12.17
C ARG A 116 -9.37 4.14 11.97
N MET A 117 -8.13 4.62 11.82
CA MET A 117 -6.97 3.75 11.66
C MET A 117 -6.72 2.90 12.91
N GLU A 118 -6.84 3.45 14.12
CA GLU A 118 -6.74 2.69 15.37
C GLU A 118 -7.76 1.56 15.45
N LYS A 119 -9.01 1.82 15.05
CA LYS A 119 -10.06 0.79 15.00
C LYS A 119 -9.72 -0.33 14.03
N ILE A 120 -9.19 0.00 12.84
CA ILE A 120 -8.75 -1.00 11.85
C ILE A 120 -7.62 -1.86 12.44
N ILE A 121 -6.59 -1.24 13.02
CA ILE A 121 -5.46 -1.95 13.64
C ILE A 121 -5.94 -2.85 14.78
N ALA A 122 -6.81 -2.34 15.65
CA ALA A 122 -7.35 -3.10 16.78
C ALA A 122 -8.20 -4.30 16.33
N ALA A 123 -9.06 -4.13 15.33
CA ALA A 123 -9.90 -5.19 14.78
C ALA A 123 -9.04 -6.32 14.18
N LEU A 124 -8.01 -5.97 13.40
CA LEU A 124 -7.13 -6.95 12.77
C LEU A 124 -6.09 -7.56 13.73
N GLY A 125 -5.84 -6.92 14.88
CA GLY A 125 -4.80 -7.33 15.83
C GLY A 125 -5.21 -8.44 16.80
N LYS A 126 -6.52 -8.66 17.03
CA LYS A 126 -6.98 -9.58 18.09
C LYS A 126 -7.81 -10.77 17.60
N ASN A 127 -8.65 -10.62 16.57
CA ASN A 127 -9.68 -11.61 16.25
C ASN A 127 -9.96 -11.72 14.74
N VAL A 128 -8.94 -12.03 13.93
CA VAL A 128 -9.16 -12.33 12.52
C VAL A 128 -9.50 -13.82 12.37
N PRO A 129 -10.66 -14.19 11.81
CA PRO A 129 -11.01 -15.59 11.55
C PRO A 129 -9.97 -16.31 10.69
N ASP A 130 -9.77 -17.61 10.91
CA ASP A 130 -8.83 -18.45 10.15
C ASP A 130 -9.13 -18.47 8.64
N ALA A 131 -10.38 -18.18 8.26
CA ALA A 131 -10.80 -18.04 6.87
C ALA A 131 -10.19 -16.81 6.15
N LEU A 132 -9.59 -15.87 6.90
CA LEU A 132 -9.03 -14.60 6.42
C LEU A 132 -7.51 -14.50 6.70
N PRO A 133 -6.68 -15.46 6.25
CA PRO A 133 -5.25 -15.50 6.58
C PRO A 133 -4.49 -14.26 6.06
N GLU A 134 -4.93 -13.67 4.94
CA GLU A 134 -4.35 -12.45 4.39
C GLU A 134 -4.55 -11.25 5.31
N LEU A 135 -5.76 -11.11 5.88
CA LEU A 135 -6.07 -10.07 6.86
C LEU A 135 -5.35 -10.31 8.19
N ALA A 136 -5.16 -11.57 8.60
CA ALA A 136 -4.38 -11.89 9.79
C ALA A 136 -2.90 -11.47 9.59
N LYS A 137 -2.34 -11.68 8.40
CA LYS A 137 -0.98 -11.23 8.04
C LYS A 137 -0.87 -9.70 8.01
N LEU A 138 -1.87 -9.03 7.42
CA LEU A 138 -1.96 -7.57 7.44
C LEU A 138 -2.02 -7.05 8.88
N GLY A 139 -2.89 -7.62 9.72
CA GLY A 139 -3.07 -7.27 11.12
C GLY A 139 -1.79 -7.37 11.94
N ARG A 140 -1.02 -8.47 11.80
CA ARG A 140 0.29 -8.61 12.43
C ARG A 140 1.26 -7.49 12.03
N THR A 141 1.27 -7.15 10.74
CA THR A 141 2.15 -6.09 10.21
C THR A 141 1.76 -4.72 10.75
N LEU A 142 0.47 -4.38 10.68
CA LEU A 142 -0.05 -3.11 11.16
C LEU A 142 0.10 -2.96 12.68
N THR A 143 -0.14 -4.01 13.44
CA THR A 143 0.06 -4.01 14.90
C THR A 143 1.52 -3.76 15.26
N LYS A 144 2.45 -4.44 14.61
CA LYS A 144 3.90 -4.24 14.81
C LYS A 144 4.36 -2.82 14.46
N ARG A 145 3.69 -2.17 13.51
CA ARG A 145 4.03 -0.83 13.01
C ARG A 145 3.05 0.25 13.46
N ALA A 146 2.18 -0.02 14.44
CA ALA A 146 1.06 0.84 14.79
C ALA A 146 1.50 2.27 15.12
N THR A 147 2.55 2.42 15.93
CA THR A 147 3.12 3.73 16.26
C THR A 147 3.54 4.51 15.01
N ASP A 148 4.20 3.85 14.04
CA ASP A 148 4.70 4.50 12.84
C ASP A 148 3.56 4.89 11.88
N VAL A 149 2.52 4.06 11.81
CA VAL A 149 1.32 4.30 11.00
C VAL A 149 0.50 5.45 11.58
N LEU A 150 0.30 5.46 12.90
CA LEU A 150 -0.52 6.47 13.58
C LEU A 150 0.18 7.83 13.64
N ALA A 151 1.51 7.85 13.71
CA ALA A 151 2.29 9.09 13.73
C ALA A 151 2.06 9.97 12.49
N PHE A 152 1.62 9.40 11.35
CA PHE A 152 1.23 10.18 10.18
C PHE A 152 0.11 11.18 10.47
N PHE A 153 -0.87 10.79 11.27
CA PHE A 153 -2.03 11.63 11.58
C PHE A 153 -1.69 12.78 12.54
N ASP A 154 -0.66 12.60 13.36
CA ASP A 154 -0.13 13.63 14.26
C ASP A 154 0.86 14.58 13.56
N ARG A 155 1.43 14.16 12.42
CA ARG A 155 2.48 14.87 11.67
C ARG A 155 2.14 14.98 10.18
N PRO A 156 1.11 15.78 9.82
CA PRO A 156 0.66 15.90 8.44
C PRO A 156 1.75 16.50 7.54
N GLY A 157 1.75 16.11 6.27
CA GLY A 157 2.74 16.58 5.29
C GLY A 157 4.02 15.74 5.22
N THR A 158 4.16 14.73 6.08
CA THR A 158 5.26 13.75 5.99
C THR A 158 5.00 12.81 4.81
N SER A 159 5.66 13.05 3.67
CA SER A 159 5.55 12.22 2.47
C SER A 159 6.91 11.79 1.97
N ASN A 160 7.02 10.51 1.60
CA ASN A 160 8.15 9.98 0.85
C ASN A 160 8.08 10.35 -0.64
N GLY A 161 7.06 11.07 -1.10
CA GLY A 161 6.84 11.39 -2.52
C GLY A 161 8.07 11.94 -3.25
N PRO A 162 8.79 12.94 -2.71
CA PRO A 162 10.00 13.45 -3.35
C PRO A 162 11.10 12.40 -3.49
N THR A 163 11.32 11.58 -2.46
CA THR A 163 12.30 10.49 -2.50
C THR A 163 11.89 9.37 -3.45
N GLU A 164 10.60 9.01 -3.49
CA GLU A 164 10.05 8.02 -4.41
C GLU A 164 10.11 8.49 -5.87
N ALA A 165 9.91 9.78 -6.12
CA ALA A 165 10.06 10.35 -7.46
C ALA A 165 11.51 10.21 -7.96
N ILE A 166 12.51 10.43 -7.10
CA ILE A 166 13.91 10.19 -7.43
C ILE A 166 14.16 8.70 -7.68
N ASN A 167 13.71 7.83 -6.77
CA ASN A 167 13.86 6.38 -6.92
C ASN A 167 13.25 5.88 -8.23
N GLY A 168 12.06 6.34 -8.59
CA GLY A 168 11.41 6.00 -9.85
C GLY A 168 12.23 6.39 -11.08
N ARG A 169 12.91 7.55 -11.06
CA ARG A 169 13.82 7.98 -12.13
C ARG A 169 15.04 7.06 -12.23
N LEU A 170 15.61 6.65 -11.09
CA LEU A 170 16.76 5.74 -11.07
C LEU A 170 16.39 4.33 -11.55
N GLU A 171 15.21 3.84 -11.18
CA GLU A 171 14.67 2.58 -11.65
C GLU A 171 14.40 2.59 -13.16
N HIS A 172 13.83 3.69 -13.68
CA HIS A 172 13.68 3.89 -15.11
C HIS A 172 15.03 3.92 -15.85
N LEU A 173 16.01 4.65 -15.30
CA LEU A 173 17.36 4.70 -15.84
C LEU A 173 17.98 3.30 -15.92
N ARG A 174 17.84 2.48 -14.88
CA ARG A 174 18.33 1.10 -14.87
C ARG A 174 17.67 0.25 -15.95
N GLY A 175 16.36 0.43 -16.13
CA GLY A 175 15.60 -0.23 -17.21
C GLY A 175 16.11 0.15 -18.59
N SER A 176 16.26 1.45 -18.86
CA SER A 176 16.74 1.97 -20.15
C SER A 176 18.20 1.59 -20.44
N ALA A 177 19.04 1.46 -19.42
CA ALA A 177 20.43 1.05 -19.56
C ALA A 177 20.62 -0.48 -19.65
N LEU A 178 19.56 -1.28 -19.50
CA LEU A 178 19.62 -2.75 -19.39
C LEU A 178 20.55 -3.22 -18.23
N GLY A 179 20.58 -2.44 -17.15
CA GLY A 179 21.43 -2.67 -15.99
C GLY A 179 22.84 -2.08 -16.09
N PHE A 180 23.48 -1.94 -14.94
CA PHE A 180 24.86 -1.44 -14.84
C PHE A 180 25.75 -2.52 -14.23
N ARG A 181 26.90 -2.79 -14.85
CA ARG A 181 27.91 -3.74 -14.32
C ARG A 181 28.94 -3.07 -13.42
N ASN A 182 28.99 -1.74 -13.42
CA ASN A 182 29.96 -0.95 -12.68
C ASN A 182 29.22 0.09 -11.82
N LEU A 183 29.47 0.06 -10.51
CA LEU A 183 28.83 0.95 -9.54
C LEU A 183 29.17 2.43 -9.77
N VAL A 184 30.40 2.73 -10.17
CA VAL A 184 30.84 4.11 -10.48
C VAL A 184 30.03 4.67 -11.64
N HIS A 185 29.83 3.88 -12.70
CA HIS A 185 29.02 4.29 -13.84
C HIS A 185 27.55 4.45 -13.46
N TYR A 186 27.02 3.57 -12.60
CA TYR A 186 25.67 3.70 -12.08
C TYR A 186 25.48 5.00 -11.29
N ILE A 187 26.39 5.31 -10.37
CA ILE A 187 26.35 6.55 -9.57
C ILE A 187 26.44 7.78 -10.48
N ALA A 188 27.44 7.83 -11.37
CA ALA A 188 27.63 8.95 -12.27
C ALA A 188 26.38 9.22 -13.13
N ARG A 189 25.81 8.15 -13.71
CA ARG A 189 24.59 8.28 -14.54
C ARG A 189 23.36 8.64 -13.71
N SER A 190 23.24 8.11 -12.49
CA SER A 190 22.17 8.46 -11.55
C SER A 190 22.21 9.94 -11.18
N LEU A 191 23.39 10.48 -10.91
CA LEU A 191 23.58 11.91 -10.60
C LEU A 191 23.29 12.80 -11.81
N LEU A 192 23.74 12.42 -13.01
CA LEU A 192 23.46 13.15 -14.25
C LEU A 192 21.96 13.19 -14.56
N GLU A 193 21.29 12.05 -14.44
CA GLU A 193 19.86 11.95 -14.73
C GLU A 193 19.03 12.64 -13.64
N ALA A 194 19.18 12.23 -12.38
CA ALA A 194 18.31 12.64 -11.29
C ALA A 194 18.66 13.99 -10.66
N GLY A 195 19.94 14.38 -10.66
CA GLY A 195 20.43 15.61 -10.01
C GLY A 195 19.95 16.89 -10.68
N GLY A 196 19.51 16.80 -11.94
CA GLY A 196 19.23 17.95 -12.79
C GLY A 196 20.54 18.68 -13.10
N PHE A 197 20.80 18.99 -14.36
CA PHE A 197 21.80 20.02 -14.66
C PHE A 197 21.27 21.33 -14.08
N ARG A 198 21.69 21.69 -12.87
CA ARG A 198 21.85 23.12 -12.58
C ARG A 198 23.07 23.52 -13.40
N PRO A 199 22.96 24.46 -14.35
CA PRO A 199 24.14 25.22 -14.72
C PRO A 199 24.63 25.77 -13.39
N LEU A 200 25.75 25.28 -12.89
CA LEU A 200 26.47 25.98 -11.85
C LEU A 200 26.90 27.29 -12.52
N LEU A 201 26.01 28.27 -12.43
CA LEU A 201 26.41 29.64 -12.19
C LEU A 201 27.32 29.60 -10.96
N HIS A 202 28.61 29.64 -11.21
CA HIS A 202 29.59 30.26 -10.35
C HIS A 202 30.63 30.92 -11.26
N PRO A 203 31.20 32.04 -10.80
CA PRO A 203 31.26 33.35 -11.46
C PRO A 203 32.15 33.44 -12.71
#